data_AF-A0A8T3CCM8-F1
#
_entry.id   AF-A0A8T3CCM8-F1
#
_cell.length_a   1.000
_cell.length_b   1.000
_cell.length_c   1.000
_cell.angle_alpha   90.00
_cell.angle_beta   90.00
_cell.angle_gamma   90.00
#
_symmetry.space_group_name_H-M   'P 1'
#
loop_
_entity.id
_entity.type
_entity.pdbx_description
1 polymer ?
#
loop_
_entity_poly.entity_id
_entity_poly.type
_entity_poly.pdbx_seq_one_letter_code
_entity_poly.pdbx_strand_id
1 'polypeptide(L)'
;MQCKTGSEIEGLTPSQASGDPSSDSGGEEIELLRGSSVICGWAKSSRRSGGMQDASLAEEEESLLEDVQVEHLRPMVDLDGEESPPVTLAPIVESLAGVEGSHSEIIPFFYSLLNSLELHFYNSFQKQYSLFKAYKFMLQAPSTIHHLSLSLSLSLSLSSLMAKKLIMRFVTFFLLVLSTIKSASMPSYNITDFGAKPDGLTDSAKPFLAAWSKACSSTKPASIFIPSGGTFFLSRAEFSGPCKSVGMRIFAYGATVVASSDYGSAAATWITFRQVEGLSIYGGKFDGRGKPLWACKMAGGNCPTGAPSITIMDSKQILLSGVTSLNSQLFHFNIYRSTAVTLRSITISAAGDSPNTDGIHIQLSSAVAVSGAVIRTGDDCISLKDGDADVDIEHVECGPGHGISVGSLGREPLQGGGVRNVTVRSVTFTGTQNGVRIKTWAKENNGGVVKEVRFEDVVMNGVSNPIIVDQNYCPQKKGCPKQSSGIKISGVSFKNIMGTSATKIAVKLDCSESNPCSGIGLDNIDLTYGQKKMAAQSFCRNANGRSSGLVIPPSCF
;
A
#
# COMPACT_ATOMS: atom_id res chain seq x y z
N MET A 1 -19.24 -43.41 18.54
CA MET A 1 -20.49 -43.27 19.33
C MET A 1 -21.29 -42.11 18.74
N GLN A 2 -22.61 -42.29 18.65
CA GLN A 2 -23.56 -41.57 17.79
C GLN A 2 -23.69 -40.06 18.08
N CYS A 3 -23.90 -39.27 17.03
CA CYS A 3 -24.39 -37.89 17.09
C CYS A 3 -25.92 -37.89 17.22
N LYS A 4 -26.48 -37.04 18.10
CA LYS A 4 -27.91 -36.71 18.16
C LYS A 4 -28.13 -35.27 17.70
N THR A 5 -29.11 -35.08 16.83
CA THR A 5 -29.71 -33.80 16.45
C THR A 5 -30.89 -33.50 17.38
N GLY A 6 -31.05 -32.24 17.79
CA GLY A 6 -32.19 -31.76 18.58
C GLY A 6 -32.89 -30.60 17.87
N SER A 7 -34.18 -30.77 17.65
CA SER A 7 -35.16 -29.81 17.16
C SER A 7 -35.98 -29.24 18.33
N GLU A 8 -36.68 -28.13 18.03
CA GLU A 8 -37.84 -27.54 18.75
C GLU A 8 -37.56 -26.69 20.01
N ILE A 9 -37.84 -25.37 19.91
CA ILE A 9 -38.78 -24.65 20.78
C ILE A 9 -39.51 -23.59 19.93
N GLU A 10 -40.84 -23.67 19.90
CA GLU A 10 -41.77 -22.67 19.38
C GLU A 10 -42.04 -21.55 20.40
N GLY A 11 -42.38 -20.36 19.86
CA GLY A 11 -43.42 -19.50 20.42
C GLY A 11 -42.99 -18.38 21.36
N LEU A 12 -43.06 -17.13 20.89
CA LEU A 12 -43.59 -15.97 21.62
C LEU A 12 -43.85 -14.82 20.62
N THR A 13 -45.06 -14.27 20.65
CA THR A 13 -45.58 -13.18 19.79
C THR A 13 -45.26 -11.78 20.36
N PRO A 14 -45.40 -10.70 19.56
CA PRO A 14 -44.78 -9.41 19.85
C PRO A 14 -45.72 -8.40 20.56
N SER A 15 -45.16 -7.57 21.45
CA SER A 15 -45.81 -6.36 21.96
C SER A 15 -45.06 -5.11 21.53
N GLN A 16 -45.83 -4.15 21.03
CA GLN A 16 -45.46 -2.84 20.49
C GLN A 16 -44.77 -1.94 21.54
N ALA A 17 -43.79 -1.15 21.09
CA ALA A 17 -43.49 0.16 21.67
C ALA A 17 -42.86 1.06 20.59
N SER A 18 -43.58 2.14 20.30
CA SER A 18 -43.23 3.28 19.47
C SER A 18 -42.11 4.14 20.08
N GLY A 19 -41.24 4.70 19.24
CA GLY A 19 -40.35 5.79 19.63
C GLY A 19 -39.21 6.03 18.63
N ASP A 20 -39.46 6.85 17.61
CA ASP A 20 -38.43 7.54 16.82
C ASP A 20 -37.96 8.76 17.64
N PRO A 21 -36.65 9.08 17.71
CA PRO A 21 -36.12 10.02 16.73
C PRO A 21 -34.68 9.72 16.24
N SER A 22 -34.52 9.71 14.92
CA SER A 22 -33.47 10.40 14.15
C SER A 22 -32.10 10.59 14.85
N SER A 23 -31.17 9.66 14.57
CA SER A 23 -29.75 9.99 14.47
C SER A 23 -29.14 9.12 13.36
N ASP A 24 -28.73 9.80 12.30
CA ASP A 24 -28.14 9.24 11.09
C ASP A 24 -26.72 8.77 11.41
N SER A 25 -26.57 7.47 11.64
CA SER A 25 -25.29 6.76 11.59
C SER A 25 -25.58 5.39 11.00
N GLY A 26 -25.18 5.18 9.74
CA GLY A 26 -25.28 3.89 9.06
C GLY A 26 -24.48 2.84 9.84
N GLY A 27 -25.16 2.12 10.72
CA GLY A 27 -24.61 0.98 11.45
C GLY A 27 -24.67 -0.25 10.56
N GLU A 28 -23.53 -0.62 9.97
CA GLU A 28 -23.38 -1.90 9.28
C GLU A 28 -23.10 -2.99 10.33
N GLU A 29 -23.99 -3.98 10.42
CA GLU A 29 -23.88 -5.11 11.35
C GLU A 29 -22.85 -6.12 10.83
N ILE A 30 -21.77 -6.30 11.60
CA ILE A 30 -20.61 -7.10 11.21
C ILE A 30 -20.89 -8.59 11.45
N GLU A 31 -20.92 -9.36 10.36
CA GLU A 31 -21.12 -10.80 10.44
C GLU A 31 -19.85 -11.54 10.87
N LEU A 32 -19.88 -12.02 12.11
CA LEU A 32 -18.94 -13.02 12.61
C LEU A 32 -19.18 -14.35 11.89
N LEU A 33 -18.32 -14.69 10.93
CA LEU A 33 -18.30 -16.02 10.32
C LEU A 33 -17.72 -17.03 11.32
N ARG A 34 -18.59 -17.85 11.91
CA ARG A 34 -18.15 -19.10 12.58
C ARG A 34 -17.68 -20.07 11.50
N GLY A 35 -16.36 -20.18 11.35
CA GLY A 35 -15.75 -21.23 10.54
C GLY A 35 -15.97 -22.60 11.17
N SER A 36 -16.91 -23.38 10.63
CA SER A 36 -16.90 -24.84 10.82
C SER A 36 -15.80 -25.44 9.97
N SER A 37 -14.55 -25.30 10.41
CA SER A 37 -13.44 -26.12 9.93
C SER A 37 -13.26 -27.28 10.89
N VAL A 38 -13.67 -28.46 10.45
CA VAL A 38 -13.33 -29.73 11.10
C VAL A 38 -11.82 -29.91 10.94
N ILE A 39 -11.06 -29.55 11.98
CA ILE A 39 -9.66 -29.93 12.12
C ILE A 39 -9.66 -31.20 12.99
N CYS A 40 -9.50 -32.36 12.35
CA CYS A 40 -9.07 -33.55 13.05
C CYS A 40 -7.55 -33.45 13.28
N GLY A 41 -7.16 -33.17 14.52
CA GLY A 41 -5.80 -33.29 14.96
C GLY A 41 -5.74 -33.31 16.48
N TRP A 42 -5.63 -34.48 17.08
CA TRP A 42 -5.09 -34.60 18.44
C TRP A 42 -4.11 -35.76 18.53
N ALA A 43 -2.90 -35.35 18.88
CA ALA A 43 -1.84 -36.15 19.45
C ALA A 43 -2.30 -36.89 20.71
N LYS A 44 -1.69 -38.04 20.98
CA LYS A 44 -1.68 -38.65 22.31
C LYS A 44 -0.24 -38.80 22.77
N SER A 45 0.07 -38.14 23.87
CA SER A 45 1.31 -38.28 24.63
C SER A 45 1.39 -39.68 25.26
N SER A 46 2.59 -40.25 25.35
CA SER A 46 2.94 -41.16 26.45
C SER A 46 4.33 -40.83 26.98
N ARG A 47 4.40 -40.50 28.27
CA ARG A 47 5.63 -40.48 29.08
C ARG A 47 6.09 -41.93 29.34
N ARG A 48 7.42 -42.15 29.26
CA ARG A 48 8.27 -43.08 30.05
C ARG A 48 9.72 -42.79 29.61
N SER A 49 10.56 -42.11 30.40
CA SER A 49 11.43 -42.58 31.49
C SER A 49 12.70 -43.32 31.02
N GLY A 50 13.87 -42.77 31.39
CA GLY A 50 15.24 -43.28 31.20
C GLY A 50 16.05 -42.30 30.34
N GLY A 51 17.17 -41.68 30.75
CA GLY A 51 18.17 -41.99 31.77
C GLY A 51 19.54 -42.09 31.07
N MET A 52 20.56 -41.39 31.60
CA MET A 52 21.99 -41.31 31.18
C MET A 52 22.29 -40.49 29.92
N GLN A 53 23.48 -39.90 29.72
CA GLN A 53 24.50 -39.21 30.53
C GLN A 53 25.54 -38.72 29.49
N ASP A 54 26.17 -37.57 29.76
CA ASP A 54 27.48 -37.12 29.30
C ASP A 54 27.81 -36.60 27.88
N ALA A 55 28.75 -35.63 27.95
CA ALA A 55 29.74 -35.13 26.98
C ALA A 55 29.23 -34.24 25.84
N SER A 56 29.44 -32.92 25.88
CA SER A 56 30.68 -32.19 25.51
C SER A 56 31.17 -32.52 24.10
N LEU A 57 31.24 -31.50 23.23
CA LEU A 57 32.42 -31.17 22.42
C LEU A 57 32.14 -29.90 21.61
N ALA A 58 33.00 -28.90 21.82
CA ALA A 58 33.24 -27.77 20.95
C ALA A 58 34.47 -28.08 20.08
N GLU A 59 34.64 -27.31 19.01
CA GLU A 59 35.85 -27.10 18.19
C GLU A 59 36.24 -28.17 17.13
N GLU A 60 36.29 -27.71 15.86
CA GLU A 60 37.38 -27.82 14.85
C GLU A 60 36.86 -27.14 13.55
N GLU A 61 37.33 -25.92 13.22
CA GLU A 61 38.41 -25.55 12.25
C GLU A 61 38.31 -26.25 10.88
N GLU A 62 38.03 -25.53 9.80
CA GLU A 62 38.96 -24.78 8.93
C GLU A 62 39.94 -25.68 8.13
N SER A 63 39.68 -25.86 6.84
CA SER A 63 40.69 -25.82 5.77
C SER A 63 40.03 -25.98 4.39
N LEU A 64 40.35 -25.06 3.47
CA LEU A 64 40.93 -25.32 2.14
C LEU A 64 40.87 -24.03 1.33
N LEU A 65 42.03 -23.37 1.29
CA LEU A 65 42.40 -22.27 0.40
C LEU A 65 43.38 -22.81 -0.65
N GLU A 66 43.35 -22.16 -1.81
CA GLU A 66 44.31 -22.18 -2.93
C GLU A 66 44.21 -23.33 -3.96
N ASP A 67 43.67 -22.97 -5.14
CA ASP A 67 44.54 -22.83 -6.31
C ASP A 67 43.97 -21.80 -7.32
N VAL A 68 44.80 -20.85 -7.69
CA VAL A 68 44.58 -19.79 -8.69
C VAL A 68 45.25 -20.24 -9.99
N GLN A 69 44.51 -20.25 -11.12
CA GLN A 69 45.09 -19.88 -12.40
C GLN A 69 44.12 -19.04 -13.23
N VAL A 70 44.65 -17.87 -13.62
CA VAL A 70 44.08 -16.85 -14.48
C VAL A 70 44.58 -17.12 -15.90
N GLU A 71 43.68 -17.24 -16.88
CA GLU A 71 44.08 -17.13 -18.28
C GLU A 71 43.03 -16.42 -19.16
N HIS A 72 43.46 -15.27 -19.68
CA HIS A 72 43.20 -14.69 -21.00
C HIS A 72 41.77 -14.31 -21.44
N LEU A 73 41.46 -13.03 -21.27
CA LEU A 73 40.56 -12.27 -22.16
C LEU A 73 41.37 -11.21 -22.93
N ARG A 74 41.27 -11.24 -24.26
CA ARG A 74 41.75 -10.19 -25.18
C ARG A 74 40.76 -10.02 -26.35
N PRO A 75 40.79 -8.86 -27.05
CA PRO A 75 39.63 -7.99 -27.20
C PRO A 75 39.03 -7.96 -28.62
N MET A 76 37.79 -7.47 -28.75
CA MET A 76 37.25 -6.97 -30.01
C MET A 76 37.42 -5.46 -30.12
N VAL A 77 37.89 -5.09 -31.30
CA VAL A 77 38.19 -3.76 -31.83
C VAL A 77 36.92 -3.20 -32.47
N ASP A 78 36.64 -1.91 -32.26
CA ASP A 78 35.87 -1.10 -33.21
C ASP A 78 36.79 -0.04 -33.81
N LEU A 79 36.77 0.01 -35.14
CA LEU A 79 37.42 0.96 -36.01
C LEU A 79 36.46 2.13 -36.24
N ASP A 80 36.92 3.35 -36.00
CA ASP A 80 36.96 4.43 -36.99
C ASP A 80 37.48 5.69 -36.30
N GLY A 81 38.66 6.11 -36.74
CA GLY A 81 39.31 7.33 -36.31
C GLY A 81 39.01 8.48 -37.25
N GLU A 82 38.76 9.66 -36.69
CA GLU A 82 39.15 10.91 -37.31
C GLU A 82 39.42 11.95 -36.21
N GLU A 83 40.67 12.40 -36.11
CA GLU A 83 41.09 13.52 -35.27
C GLU A 83 40.74 14.85 -35.96
N SER A 84 40.17 15.80 -35.19
CA SER A 84 39.98 17.19 -35.63
C SER A 84 41.02 18.12 -34.99
N PRO A 85 41.47 19.19 -35.69
CA PRO A 85 42.68 19.95 -35.34
C PRO A 85 42.47 20.93 -34.17
N PRO A 86 43.55 21.46 -33.55
CA PRO A 86 43.43 22.40 -32.45
C PRO A 86 42.93 23.77 -32.95
N VAL A 87 41.78 24.23 -32.45
CA VAL A 87 41.28 25.58 -32.69
C VAL A 87 41.98 26.55 -31.74
N THR A 88 42.80 27.45 -32.31
CA THR A 88 43.44 28.58 -31.63
C THR A 88 42.44 29.70 -31.33
N LEU A 89 42.50 30.27 -30.13
CA LEU A 89 41.66 31.36 -29.60
C LEU A 89 41.99 32.77 -30.18
N ALA A 90 42.27 32.88 -31.48
CA ALA A 90 42.82 34.10 -32.07
C ALA A 90 41.83 35.07 -32.78
N PRO A 91 40.54 34.77 -33.02
CA PRO A 91 39.62 35.80 -33.53
C PRO A 91 38.35 35.94 -32.68
N ILE A 92 38.48 36.40 -31.43
CA ILE A 92 37.33 36.90 -30.63
C ILE A 92 37.56 38.36 -30.19
N VAL A 93 38.71 38.96 -30.50
CA VAL A 93 39.05 40.31 -30.01
C VAL A 93 38.63 41.44 -30.96
N GLU A 94 38.14 41.17 -32.17
CA GLU A 94 37.90 42.23 -33.18
C GLU A 94 36.42 42.52 -33.54
N SER A 95 35.46 42.28 -32.64
CA SER A 95 34.07 42.70 -32.87
C SER A 95 33.40 43.42 -31.67
N LEU A 96 34.19 44.00 -30.75
CA LEU A 96 33.66 44.78 -29.62
C LEU A 96 33.65 46.31 -29.86
N ALA A 97 33.68 46.74 -31.12
CA ALA A 97 33.47 48.14 -31.47
C ALA A 97 32.10 48.35 -32.11
N GLY A 98 31.09 48.66 -31.28
CA GLY A 98 29.87 49.34 -31.71
C GLY A 98 28.64 48.46 -31.89
N VAL A 99 27.87 48.28 -30.81
CA VAL A 99 26.40 48.09 -30.90
C VAL A 99 25.73 48.85 -29.76
N GLU A 100 25.24 50.05 -30.06
CA GLU A 100 24.11 50.67 -29.36
C GLU A 100 22.84 50.16 -30.05
N GLY A 101 21.97 49.40 -29.37
CA GLY A 101 20.76 48.85 -30.01
C GLY A 101 19.88 47.95 -29.13
N SER A 102 18.58 47.93 -29.40
CA SER A 102 17.45 47.58 -28.53
C SER A 102 17.19 46.09 -28.22
N HIS A 103 16.33 45.89 -27.21
CA HIS A 103 15.88 44.68 -26.49
C HIS A 103 15.36 43.42 -27.26
N SER A 104 15.72 43.16 -28.53
CA SER A 104 15.26 41.93 -29.24
C SER A 104 16.34 40.97 -29.73
N GLU A 105 17.63 41.22 -29.49
CA GLU A 105 18.72 40.32 -29.95
C GLU A 105 19.51 39.63 -28.81
N ILE A 106 19.13 39.83 -27.54
CA ILE A 106 19.87 39.33 -26.37
C ILE A 106 19.49 37.86 -26.01
N ILE A 107 18.31 37.39 -26.41
CA ILE A 107 17.76 36.10 -25.98
C ILE A 107 18.40 34.87 -26.69
N PRO A 108 18.68 34.90 -28.01
CA PRO A 108 19.35 33.77 -28.68
C PRO A 108 20.81 33.57 -28.21
N PHE A 109 21.48 34.67 -27.81
CA PHE A 109 22.86 34.68 -27.34
C PHE A 109 23.02 34.03 -25.96
N PHE A 110 22.06 34.26 -25.05
CA PHE A 110 22.03 33.60 -23.74
C PHE A 110 21.70 32.10 -23.83
N TYR A 111 20.86 31.69 -24.77
CA TYR A 111 20.54 30.27 -25.01
C TYR A 111 21.74 29.48 -25.58
N SER A 112 22.51 30.07 -26.48
CA SER A 112 23.74 29.46 -27.01
C SER A 112 24.83 29.34 -25.94
N LEU A 113 24.95 30.34 -25.06
CA LEU A 113 25.90 30.33 -23.95
C LEU A 113 25.53 29.28 -22.87
N LEU A 114 24.24 29.12 -22.56
CA LEU A 114 23.74 28.12 -21.61
C LEU A 114 23.91 26.69 -22.13
N ASN A 115 23.63 26.41 -23.40
CA ASN A 115 23.84 25.08 -23.99
C ASN A 115 25.32 24.70 -24.09
N SER A 116 26.20 25.67 -24.35
CA SER A 116 27.65 25.44 -24.38
C SER A 116 28.23 25.18 -22.99
N LEU A 117 27.63 25.78 -21.94
CA LEU A 117 27.95 25.48 -20.54
C LEU A 117 27.42 24.11 -20.10
N GLU A 118 26.23 23.70 -20.54
CA GLU A 118 25.61 22.42 -20.16
C GLU A 118 26.38 21.21 -20.72
N LEU A 119 26.89 21.30 -21.96
CA LEU A 119 27.74 20.27 -22.57
C LEU A 119 29.12 20.15 -21.89
N HIS A 120 29.67 21.28 -21.42
CA HIS A 120 30.94 21.32 -20.69
C HIS A 120 30.80 20.77 -19.26
N PHE A 121 29.65 21.01 -18.61
CA PHE A 121 29.34 20.43 -17.31
C PHE A 121 29.09 18.92 -17.37
N TYR A 122 28.41 18.40 -18.42
CA TYR A 122 28.16 16.97 -18.57
C TYR A 122 29.45 16.14 -18.75
N ASN A 123 30.39 16.61 -19.58
CA ASN A 123 31.69 15.97 -19.77
C ASN A 123 32.64 16.13 -18.56
N SER A 124 32.50 17.22 -17.79
CA SER A 124 33.21 17.41 -16.52
C SER A 124 32.66 16.49 -15.42
N PHE A 125 31.35 16.23 -15.39
CA PHE A 125 30.71 15.38 -14.39
C PHE A 125 31.08 13.89 -14.56
N GLN A 126 31.20 13.39 -15.80
CA GLN A 126 31.68 12.03 -16.07
C GLN A 126 33.15 11.83 -15.70
N LYS A 127 34.01 12.85 -15.94
CA LYS A 127 35.40 12.85 -15.45
C LYS A 127 35.50 12.91 -13.92
N GLN A 128 34.63 13.67 -13.26
CA GLN A 128 34.58 13.77 -11.80
C GLN A 128 34.05 12.50 -11.12
N TYR A 129 33.12 11.76 -11.75
CA TYR A 129 32.60 10.51 -11.20
C TYR A 129 33.64 9.38 -11.16
N SER A 130 34.54 9.34 -12.15
CA SER A 130 35.72 8.45 -12.17
C SER A 130 36.75 8.84 -11.08
N LEU A 131 36.96 10.14 -10.87
CA LEU A 131 37.80 10.67 -9.79
C LEU A 131 37.21 10.40 -8.40
N PHE A 132 35.88 10.39 -8.24
CA PHE A 132 35.22 10.12 -6.95
C PHE A 132 35.37 8.65 -6.50
N LYS A 133 35.47 7.71 -7.46
CA LYS A 133 35.83 6.31 -7.17
C LYS A 133 37.31 6.16 -6.77
N ALA A 134 38.21 6.97 -7.31
CA ALA A 134 39.62 7.00 -6.89
C ALA A 134 39.81 7.68 -5.51
N TYR A 135 38.98 8.68 -5.17
CA TYR A 135 39.05 9.41 -3.89
C TYR A 135 38.60 8.60 -2.66
N LYS A 136 37.71 7.61 -2.83
CA LYS A 136 37.28 6.75 -1.72
C LYS A 136 38.38 5.78 -1.24
N PHE A 137 39.45 5.61 -2.01
CA PHE A 137 40.58 4.74 -1.67
C PHE A 137 41.79 5.50 -1.07
N MET A 138 41.78 6.83 -1.04
CA MET A 138 42.89 7.66 -0.56
C MET A 138 42.61 8.43 0.75
N LEU A 139 41.45 8.22 1.39
CA LEU A 139 41.08 8.90 2.65
C LEU A 139 41.57 8.18 3.93
N GLN A 140 42.63 7.38 3.83
CA GLN A 140 43.42 6.90 4.98
C GLN A 140 44.83 7.49 4.93
N ALA A 141 44.96 8.82 5.04
CA ALA A 141 46.22 9.49 5.40
C ALA A 141 45.95 10.94 5.84
N PRO A 142 46.42 11.39 7.01
CA PRO A 142 46.19 12.74 7.50
C PRO A 142 47.26 13.71 6.95
N SER A 143 47.08 14.23 5.73
CA SER A 143 47.82 15.41 5.25
C SER A 143 47.34 15.93 3.88
N THR A 144 46.11 16.47 3.77
CA THR A 144 45.62 17.07 2.50
C THR A 144 44.86 18.40 2.67
N ILE A 145 45.07 19.12 3.78
CA ILE A 145 44.54 20.49 3.95
C ILE A 145 45.52 21.55 3.42
N HIS A 146 46.79 21.23 3.20
CA HIS A 146 47.81 22.19 2.74
C HIS A 146 47.85 22.45 1.23
N HIS A 147 47.28 21.58 0.38
CA HIS A 147 47.37 21.75 -1.07
C HIS A 147 46.22 22.53 -1.72
N LEU A 148 45.05 22.66 -1.05
CA LEU A 148 43.96 23.51 -1.55
C LEU A 148 44.18 25.01 -1.27
N SER A 149 44.93 25.37 -0.23
CA SER A 149 45.25 26.77 0.08
C SER A 149 46.32 27.35 -0.86
N LEU A 150 47.18 26.51 -1.43
CA LEU A 150 48.28 26.94 -2.30
C LEU A 150 47.83 27.23 -3.75
N SER A 151 46.82 26.52 -4.27
CA SER A 151 46.30 26.75 -5.62
C SER A 151 45.40 27.99 -5.71
N LEU A 152 44.66 28.30 -4.64
CA LEU A 152 43.85 29.53 -4.56
C LEU A 152 44.73 30.77 -4.37
N SER A 153 45.85 30.66 -3.64
CA SER A 153 46.79 31.77 -3.44
C SER A 153 47.65 32.10 -4.68
N LEU A 154 48.00 31.10 -5.51
CA LEU A 154 48.74 31.33 -6.76
C LEU A 154 47.91 32.02 -7.87
N SER A 155 46.60 31.75 -7.95
CA SER A 155 45.71 32.41 -8.93
C SER A 155 45.37 33.86 -8.54
N LEU A 156 45.47 34.20 -7.26
CA LEU A 156 45.31 35.56 -6.74
C LEU A 156 46.58 36.42 -6.88
N SER A 157 47.75 35.88 -7.24
CA SER A 157 48.99 36.68 -7.39
C SER A 157 49.19 37.29 -8.79
N LEU A 158 48.60 36.70 -9.84
CA LEU A 158 48.78 37.12 -11.24
C LEU A 158 47.64 37.96 -11.84
N SER A 159 46.57 38.19 -11.09
CA SER A 159 45.47 39.07 -11.53
C SER A 159 45.81 40.53 -11.25
N SER A 160 45.63 41.41 -12.25
CA SER A 160 45.79 42.85 -12.07
C SER A 160 44.93 43.35 -10.90
N LEU A 161 45.33 44.44 -10.24
CA LEU A 161 44.58 45.00 -9.10
C LEU A 161 43.08 45.20 -9.40
N MET A 162 42.73 45.41 -10.67
CA MET A 162 41.36 45.50 -11.17
C MET A 162 40.63 44.15 -11.12
N ALA A 163 41.27 43.06 -11.54
CA ALA A 163 40.70 41.72 -11.51
C ALA A 163 40.47 41.22 -10.07
N LYS A 164 41.36 41.54 -9.12
CA LYS A 164 41.14 41.21 -7.68
C LYS A 164 39.95 41.96 -7.10
N LYS A 165 39.78 43.24 -7.43
CA LYS A 165 38.60 44.03 -7.00
C LYS A 165 37.31 43.51 -7.63
N LEU A 166 37.35 43.07 -8.89
CA LEU A 166 36.19 42.52 -9.58
C LEU A 166 35.77 41.17 -9.01
N ILE A 167 36.73 40.26 -8.78
CA ILE A 167 36.50 38.97 -8.12
C ILE A 167 35.94 39.20 -6.71
N MET A 168 36.54 40.11 -5.93
CA MET A 168 36.05 40.41 -4.59
C MET A 168 34.63 40.99 -4.61
N ARG A 169 34.30 41.90 -5.54
CA ARG A 169 32.93 42.40 -5.72
C ARG A 169 31.95 41.30 -6.13
N PHE A 170 32.38 40.38 -7.00
CA PHE A 170 31.55 39.26 -7.45
C PHE A 170 31.29 38.26 -6.32
N VAL A 171 32.32 37.95 -5.51
CA VAL A 171 32.20 37.11 -4.32
C VAL A 171 31.32 37.76 -3.26
N THR A 172 31.49 39.06 -2.99
CA THR A 172 30.63 39.78 -2.04
C THR A 172 29.19 39.86 -2.55
N PHE A 173 28.97 40.09 -3.84
CA PHE A 173 27.65 40.07 -4.46
C PHE A 173 27.02 38.67 -4.39
N PHE A 174 27.78 37.61 -4.67
CA PHE A 174 27.32 36.23 -4.59
C PHE A 174 26.99 35.82 -3.14
N LEU A 175 27.80 36.25 -2.16
CA LEU A 175 27.52 36.06 -0.73
C LEU A 175 26.30 36.86 -0.26
N LEU A 176 26.10 38.07 -0.77
CA LEU A 176 24.88 38.86 -0.56
C LEU A 176 23.65 38.17 -1.16
N VAL A 177 23.75 37.67 -2.40
CA VAL A 177 22.68 36.90 -3.05
C VAL A 177 22.36 35.63 -2.25
N LEU A 178 23.36 34.85 -1.83
CA LEU A 178 23.20 33.69 -0.95
C LEU A 178 22.55 34.07 0.40
N SER A 179 22.89 35.22 0.98
CA SER A 179 22.27 35.71 2.22
C SER A 179 20.80 36.13 2.04
N THR A 180 20.39 36.48 0.81
CA THR A 180 18.99 36.80 0.47
C THR A 180 18.14 35.56 0.12
N ILE A 181 18.77 34.40 -0.10
CA ILE A 181 18.04 33.12 -0.21
C ILE A 181 17.61 32.71 1.20
N LYS A 182 16.54 33.33 1.70
CA LYS A 182 15.79 32.77 2.82
C LYS A 182 15.25 31.42 2.35
N SER A 183 15.92 30.34 2.75
CA SER A 183 15.34 29.01 2.63
C SER A 183 13.98 29.06 3.32
N ALA A 184 12.90 28.99 2.54
CA ALA A 184 11.56 29.00 3.08
C ALA A 184 11.37 27.69 3.84
N SER A 185 11.72 27.68 5.13
CA SER A 185 11.56 26.48 5.96
C SER A 185 10.08 26.13 5.99
N MET A 186 9.72 24.96 5.46
CA MET A 186 8.37 24.44 5.62
C MET A 186 8.09 24.26 7.11
N PRO A 187 6.92 24.69 7.61
CA PRO A 187 6.57 24.49 9.02
C PRO A 187 6.64 23.02 9.40
N SER A 188 7.35 22.70 10.48
CA SER A 188 7.56 21.34 10.97
C SER A 188 7.16 21.24 12.44
N TYR A 189 6.38 20.23 12.79
CA TYR A 189 5.84 20.03 14.14
C TYR A 189 6.17 18.62 14.62
N ASN A 190 7.00 18.50 15.66
CA ASN A 190 7.27 17.22 16.29
C ASN A 190 6.27 16.99 17.43
N ILE A 191 5.61 15.83 17.46
CA ILE A 191 4.60 15.52 18.49
C ILE A 191 5.15 15.59 19.92
N THR A 192 6.46 15.38 20.12
CA THR A 192 7.08 15.48 21.45
C THR A 192 7.11 16.92 21.97
N ASP A 193 7.17 17.91 21.08
CA ASP A 193 7.12 19.33 21.44
C ASP A 193 5.74 19.71 22.00
N PHE A 194 4.73 18.87 21.75
CA PHE A 194 3.37 18.97 22.28
C PHE A 194 3.11 18.01 23.45
N GLY A 195 4.16 17.36 23.97
CA GLY A 195 4.08 16.52 25.16
C GLY A 195 3.83 15.03 24.92
N ALA A 196 3.91 14.54 23.67
CA ALA A 196 3.89 13.10 23.41
C ALA A 196 5.09 12.41 24.08
N LYS A 197 4.87 11.27 24.72
CA LYS A 197 5.94 10.49 25.36
C LYS A 197 6.12 9.16 24.64
N PRO A 198 7.37 8.77 24.31
CA PRO A 198 7.67 7.54 23.60
C PRO A 198 7.71 6.31 24.54
N ASP A 199 6.82 6.24 25.54
CA ASP A 199 6.79 5.20 26.58
C ASP A 199 5.77 4.08 26.32
N GLY A 200 4.91 4.21 25.30
CA GLY A 200 3.83 3.28 24.98
C GLY A 200 2.72 3.21 26.03
N LEU A 201 2.67 4.16 26.96
CA LEU A 201 1.78 4.19 28.13
C LEU A 201 1.02 5.52 28.27
N THR A 202 1.70 6.65 28.04
CA THR A 202 1.10 7.97 28.14
C THR A 202 0.29 8.26 26.88
N ASP A 203 -0.99 8.59 27.05
CA ASP A 203 -1.88 8.87 25.92
C ASP A 203 -1.41 10.10 25.13
N SER A 204 -1.09 9.87 23.86
CA SER A 204 -0.56 10.87 22.95
C SER A 204 -1.65 11.52 22.09
N ALA A 205 -2.94 11.25 22.32
CA ALA A 205 -4.05 11.86 21.57
C ALA A 205 -3.99 13.39 21.56
N LYS A 206 -3.87 14.02 22.72
CA LYS A 206 -3.76 15.50 22.84
C LYS A 206 -2.52 16.05 22.10
N PRO A 207 -1.31 15.52 22.32
CA PRO A 207 -0.12 15.92 21.55
C PRO A 207 -0.27 15.81 20.02
N PHE A 208 -0.81 14.69 19.52
CA PHE A 208 -1.03 14.48 18.09
C PHE A 208 -2.01 15.51 17.52
N LEU A 209 -3.14 15.73 18.20
CA LEU A 209 -4.16 16.70 17.77
C LEU A 209 -3.65 18.14 17.84
N ALA A 210 -2.78 18.47 18.81
CA ALA A 210 -2.16 19.79 18.90
C ALA A 210 -1.17 20.04 17.75
N ALA A 211 -0.33 19.07 17.42
CA ALA A 211 0.56 19.13 16.26
C ALA A 211 -0.23 19.27 14.96
N TRP A 212 -1.31 18.48 14.80
CA TRP A 212 -2.23 18.58 13.66
C TRP A 212 -2.87 19.95 13.55
N SER A 213 -3.39 20.50 14.65
CA SER A 213 -4.02 21.84 14.65
C SER A 213 -3.05 22.92 14.16
N LYS A 214 -1.78 22.87 14.57
CA LYS A 214 -0.75 23.80 14.08
C LYS A 214 -0.44 23.60 12.60
N ALA A 215 -0.28 22.36 12.16
CA ALA A 215 -0.02 22.05 10.76
C ALA A 215 -1.19 22.45 9.84
N CYS A 216 -2.41 22.09 10.23
CA CYS A 216 -3.63 22.35 9.47
C CYS A 216 -3.98 23.85 9.41
N SER A 217 -3.58 24.64 10.41
CA SER A 217 -3.73 26.11 10.41
C SER A 217 -2.62 26.88 9.70
N SER A 218 -1.60 26.18 9.17
CA SER A 218 -0.51 26.77 8.40
C SER A 218 -0.98 27.17 6.99
N THR A 219 -0.57 28.36 6.55
CA THR A 219 -0.80 28.86 5.18
C THR A 219 0.20 28.30 4.16
N LYS A 220 1.19 27.53 4.61
CA LYS A 220 2.18 26.82 3.78
C LYS A 220 2.12 25.32 4.08
N PRO A 221 2.42 24.45 3.10
CA PRO A 221 2.52 23.00 3.34
C PRO A 221 3.37 22.70 4.57
N ALA A 222 2.80 21.95 5.52
CA ALA A 222 3.41 21.66 6.81
C ALA A 222 3.76 20.17 6.93
N SER A 223 4.72 19.87 7.81
CA SER A 223 5.11 18.49 8.14
C SER A 223 4.91 18.21 9.63
N ILE A 224 4.41 17.02 9.94
CA ILE A 224 4.33 16.48 11.31
C ILE A 224 5.31 15.30 11.41
N PHE A 225 6.09 15.26 12.49
CA PHE A 225 7.06 14.20 12.75
C PHE A 225 6.65 13.38 13.97
N ILE A 226 6.63 12.06 13.81
CA ILE A 226 6.52 11.06 14.88
C ILE A 226 7.92 10.45 15.04
N PRO A 227 8.62 10.70 16.17
CA PRO A 227 10.02 10.30 16.33
C PRO A 227 10.26 8.80 16.18
N SER A 228 11.31 8.45 15.45
CA SER A 228 11.79 7.08 15.31
C SER A 228 12.24 6.49 16.64
N GLY A 229 12.08 5.18 16.83
CA GLY A 229 12.50 4.47 18.05
C GLY A 229 11.54 4.64 19.23
N GLY A 230 10.56 5.53 19.13
CA GLY A 230 9.52 5.70 20.14
C GLY A 230 8.32 4.77 19.93
N THR A 231 7.72 4.36 21.05
CA THR A 231 6.38 3.75 21.06
C THR A 231 5.41 4.74 21.67
N PHE A 232 4.34 5.10 20.96
CA PHE A 232 3.37 6.11 21.40
C PHE A 232 2.01 5.45 21.58
N PHE A 233 1.48 5.46 22.80
CA PHE A 233 0.09 5.07 23.03
C PHE A 233 -0.84 6.16 22.50
N LEU A 234 -1.85 5.77 21.72
CA LEU A 234 -2.85 6.66 21.17
C LEU A 234 -4.23 6.08 21.47
N SER A 235 -5.02 6.74 22.33
CA SER A 235 -6.38 6.28 22.65
C SER A 235 -7.31 6.34 21.44
N ARG A 236 -7.43 7.53 20.84
CA ARG A 236 -8.14 7.83 19.59
C ARG A 236 -7.67 9.18 19.06
N ALA A 237 -7.61 9.35 17.74
CA ALA A 237 -7.45 10.67 17.14
C ALA A 237 -8.25 10.81 15.85
N GLU A 238 -8.97 11.93 15.74
CA GLU A 238 -9.60 12.38 14.50
C GLU A 238 -8.93 13.68 14.04
N PHE A 239 -8.26 13.58 12.89
CA PHE A 239 -7.54 14.65 12.22
C PHE A 239 -8.44 15.26 11.14
N SER A 240 -9.17 16.32 11.53
CA SER A 240 -10.17 16.94 10.67
C SER A 240 -9.60 18.12 9.87
N GLY A 241 -10.03 18.24 8.61
CA GLY A 241 -9.91 19.45 7.81
C GLY A 241 -11.23 20.26 7.77
N PRO A 242 -11.37 21.20 6.81
CA PRO A 242 -10.38 21.56 5.81
C PRO A 242 -9.18 22.31 6.42
N CYS A 243 -7.98 22.04 5.88
CA CYS A 243 -6.76 22.74 6.28
C CYS A 243 -6.50 23.97 5.40
N LYS A 244 -5.79 24.97 5.94
CA LYS A 244 -5.50 26.23 5.22
C LYS A 244 -4.53 26.05 4.04
N SER A 245 -3.79 24.96 4.01
CA SER A 245 -2.91 24.58 2.91
C SER A 245 -3.06 23.10 2.59
N VAL A 246 -2.81 22.77 1.32
CA VAL A 246 -2.73 21.39 0.81
C VAL A 246 -1.27 20.94 0.79
N GLY A 247 -1.02 19.63 0.74
CA GLY A 247 0.33 19.07 0.67
C GLY A 247 0.97 18.84 2.04
N MET A 248 0.15 18.63 3.07
CA MET A 248 0.64 18.29 4.41
C MET A 248 1.28 16.90 4.42
N ARG A 249 2.33 16.72 5.23
CA ARG A 249 3.07 15.47 5.32
C ARG A 249 3.16 14.98 6.76
N ILE A 250 3.01 13.68 6.98
CA ILE A 250 3.29 13.02 8.25
C ILE A 250 4.43 12.03 8.01
N PHE A 251 5.49 12.16 8.80
CA PHE A 251 6.64 11.26 8.77
C PHE A 251 6.69 10.45 10.07
N ALA A 252 6.60 9.13 9.94
CA ALA A 252 6.54 8.19 11.06
C ALA A 252 7.55 7.05 10.95
N TYR A 253 8.58 7.20 10.11
CA TYR A 253 9.61 6.17 9.91
C TYR A 253 10.24 5.73 11.24
N GLY A 254 10.22 4.42 11.50
CA GLY A 254 10.78 3.84 12.72
C GLY A 254 9.96 4.08 13.99
N ALA A 255 8.83 4.78 13.93
CA ALA A 255 7.93 4.96 15.07
C ALA A 255 6.91 3.82 15.16
N THR A 256 6.48 3.51 16.39
CA THR A 256 5.35 2.62 16.64
C THR A 256 4.25 3.38 17.37
N VAL A 257 3.02 3.31 16.86
CA VAL A 257 1.82 3.84 17.50
C VAL A 257 0.94 2.67 17.89
N VAL A 258 0.50 2.61 19.14
CA VAL A 258 -0.27 1.48 19.69
C VAL A 258 -1.61 1.94 20.21
N ALA A 259 -2.65 1.14 19.95
CA ALA A 259 -4.00 1.38 20.46
C ALA A 259 -4.11 1.02 21.95
N SER A 260 -5.31 1.22 22.51
CA SER A 260 -5.65 0.71 23.83
C SER A 260 -5.58 -0.82 23.85
N SER A 261 -5.06 -1.39 24.94
CA SER A 261 -5.18 -2.83 25.19
C SER A 261 -6.59 -3.21 25.67
N ASP A 262 -7.35 -2.24 26.19
CA ASP A 262 -8.76 -2.41 26.52
C ASP A 262 -9.62 -2.14 25.28
N TYR A 263 -10.24 -3.20 24.76
CA TYR A 263 -11.16 -3.12 23.63
C TYR A 263 -12.60 -2.81 24.06
N GLY A 264 -12.93 -2.85 25.35
CA GLY A 264 -14.27 -2.56 25.87
C GLY A 264 -14.69 -1.11 25.63
N SER A 265 -13.72 -0.20 25.58
CA SER A 265 -13.92 1.21 25.24
C SER A 265 -13.65 1.53 23.77
N ALA A 266 -13.63 0.53 22.88
CA ALA A 266 -13.32 0.74 21.48
C ALA A 266 -14.34 1.69 20.83
N ALA A 267 -13.85 2.84 20.36
CA ALA A 267 -14.63 3.74 19.53
C ALA A 267 -14.93 3.09 18.16
N ALA A 268 -15.86 3.68 17.41
CA ALA A 268 -16.15 3.22 16.05
C ALA A 268 -14.93 3.30 15.09
N THR A 269 -13.96 4.17 15.38
CA THR A 269 -12.70 4.34 14.62
C THR A 269 -11.55 4.68 15.57
N TRP A 270 -10.32 4.26 15.23
CA TRP A 270 -9.12 4.56 16.03
C TRP A 270 -8.38 5.82 15.55
N ILE A 271 -7.81 5.78 14.35
CA ILE A 271 -7.14 6.91 13.69
C ILE A 271 -7.96 7.30 12.47
N THR A 272 -8.47 8.53 12.45
CA THR A 272 -9.32 9.00 11.36
C THR A 272 -8.77 10.29 10.77
N PHE A 273 -8.66 10.34 9.44
CA PHE A 273 -8.45 11.57 8.68
C PHE A 273 -9.77 11.92 7.99
N ARG A 274 -10.40 13.02 8.40
CA ARG A 274 -11.72 13.43 7.94
C ARG A 274 -11.65 14.75 7.18
N GLN A 275 -12.27 14.83 6.00
CA GLN A 275 -12.35 16.08 5.24
C GLN A 275 -10.97 16.72 4.97
N VAL A 276 -9.97 15.87 4.71
CA VAL A 276 -8.60 16.29 4.45
C VAL A 276 -8.33 16.28 2.95
N GLU A 277 -7.62 17.29 2.46
CA GLU A 277 -7.15 17.35 1.07
C GLU A 277 -5.63 17.44 0.99
N GLY A 278 -5.02 16.59 0.16
CA GLY A 278 -3.59 16.67 -0.14
C GLY A 278 -2.70 16.25 1.03
N LEU A 279 -3.01 15.14 1.70
CA LEU A 279 -2.20 14.60 2.80
C LEU A 279 -1.33 13.44 2.32
N SER A 280 -0.07 13.41 2.75
CA SER A 280 0.83 12.26 2.57
C SER A 280 1.35 11.73 3.90
N ILE A 281 1.24 10.42 4.13
CA ILE A 281 1.70 9.73 5.33
C ILE A 281 2.80 8.74 4.92
N TYR A 282 3.94 8.83 5.60
CA TYR A 282 5.14 8.10 5.27
C TYR A 282 5.65 7.27 6.46
N GLY A 283 5.71 5.95 6.29
CA GLY A 283 6.23 5.04 7.30
C GLY A 283 5.33 4.88 8.53
N GLY A 284 5.88 4.20 9.55
CA GLY A 284 5.23 3.97 10.83
C GLY A 284 4.61 2.59 10.97
N LYS A 285 4.62 2.08 12.20
CA LYS A 285 3.90 0.87 12.61
C LYS A 285 2.70 1.25 13.46
N PHE A 286 1.50 0.84 13.07
CA PHE A 286 0.26 1.12 13.79
C PHE A 286 -0.32 -0.20 14.29
N ASP A 287 -0.23 -0.47 15.59
CA ASP A 287 -0.72 -1.71 16.21
C ASP A 287 -2.06 -1.48 16.89
N GLY A 288 -3.13 -2.01 16.30
CA GLY A 288 -4.50 -1.93 16.79
C GLY A 288 -4.77 -2.78 18.03
N ARG A 289 -3.81 -3.62 18.47
CA ARG A 289 -3.92 -4.50 19.64
C ARG A 289 -5.21 -5.33 19.70
N GLY A 290 -5.67 -5.84 18.55
CA GLY A 290 -6.95 -6.53 18.41
C GLY A 290 -7.08 -7.90 19.06
N LYS A 291 -5.97 -8.54 19.47
CA LYS A 291 -5.95 -9.92 19.99
C LYS A 291 -7.00 -10.22 21.08
N PRO A 292 -7.17 -9.40 22.12
CA PRO A 292 -8.15 -9.70 23.16
C PRO A 292 -9.59 -9.62 22.64
N LEU A 293 -9.89 -8.71 21.71
CA LEU A 293 -11.20 -8.63 21.05
C LEU A 293 -11.47 -9.86 20.19
N TRP A 294 -10.47 -10.32 19.44
CA TRP A 294 -10.60 -11.54 18.62
C TRP A 294 -10.89 -12.76 19.49
N ALA A 295 -10.21 -12.90 20.63
CA ALA A 295 -10.47 -13.98 21.58
C ALA A 295 -11.92 -13.96 22.10
N CYS A 296 -12.43 -12.79 22.43
CA CYS A 296 -13.83 -12.61 22.81
C CYS A 296 -14.80 -13.05 21.69
N LYS A 297 -14.57 -12.57 20.46
CA LYS A 297 -15.40 -12.86 19.28
C LYS A 297 -15.41 -14.37 18.97
N MET A 298 -14.25 -15.02 19.00
CA MET A 298 -14.11 -16.47 18.77
C MET A 298 -14.77 -17.31 19.87
N ALA A 299 -14.76 -16.83 21.11
CA ALA A 299 -15.50 -17.47 22.21
C ALA A 299 -17.03 -17.29 22.10
N GLY A 300 -17.52 -16.51 21.13
CA GLY A 300 -18.94 -16.18 21.00
C GLY A 300 -19.45 -15.30 22.14
N GLY A 301 -18.57 -14.52 22.78
CA GLY A 301 -18.94 -13.59 23.83
C GLY A 301 -19.73 -12.38 23.30
N ASN A 302 -20.26 -11.58 24.23
CA ASN A 302 -20.81 -10.27 23.91
C ASN A 302 -19.66 -9.25 23.81
N CYS A 303 -19.18 -9.00 22.59
CA CYS A 303 -17.99 -8.19 22.33
C CYS A 303 -18.38 -6.98 21.47
N PRO A 304 -17.71 -5.83 21.64
CA PRO A 304 -17.92 -4.70 20.74
C PRO A 304 -17.48 -5.03 19.32
N THR A 305 -17.97 -4.24 18.37
CA THR A 305 -17.63 -4.36 16.94
C THR A 305 -16.12 -4.26 16.69
N GLY A 306 -15.44 -3.37 17.41
CA GLY A 306 -14.04 -3.02 17.19
C GLY A 306 -13.87 -1.84 16.22
N ALA A 307 -12.66 -1.29 16.19
CA ALA A 307 -12.33 -0.11 15.39
C ALA A 307 -11.43 -0.47 14.19
N PRO A 308 -11.66 0.11 12.99
CA PRO A 308 -10.64 0.15 11.96
C PRO A 308 -9.40 0.91 12.43
N SER A 309 -8.22 0.46 12.03
CA SER A 309 -6.98 1.07 12.50
C SER A 309 -6.77 2.47 11.93
N ILE A 310 -6.79 2.60 10.59
CA ILE A 310 -6.67 3.88 9.89
C ILE A 310 -7.89 4.06 8.98
N THR A 311 -8.61 5.16 9.19
CA THR A 311 -9.79 5.53 8.40
C THR A 311 -9.51 6.82 7.62
N ILE A 312 -9.70 6.77 6.31
CA ILE A 312 -9.71 7.93 5.42
C ILE A 312 -11.16 8.19 5.04
N MET A 313 -11.70 9.30 5.51
CA MET A 313 -13.13 9.60 5.42
C MET A 313 -13.35 10.97 4.78
N ASP A 314 -14.26 11.06 3.82
CA ASP A 314 -14.65 12.33 3.20
C ASP A 314 -13.46 13.12 2.63
N SER A 315 -12.41 12.43 2.20
CA SER A 315 -11.10 13.02 1.95
C SER A 315 -10.67 12.88 0.50
N LYS A 316 -9.71 13.71 0.06
CA LYS A 316 -9.25 13.76 -1.32
C LYS A 316 -7.74 13.86 -1.42
N GLN A 317 -7.14 13.26 -2.45
CA GLN A 317 -5.69 13.38 -2.71
C GLN A 317 -4.87 12.92 -1.50
N ILE A 318 -5.06 11.67 -1.10
CA ILE A 318 -4.41 11.08 0.07
C ILE A 318 -3.38 10.05 -0.39
N LEU A 319 -2.17 10.11 0.17
CA LEU A 319 -1.12 9.12 -0.06
C LEU A 319 -0.71 8.47 1.27
N LEU A 320 -0.73 7.15 1.34
CA LEU A 320 -0.09 6.37 2.40
C LEU A 320 1.02 5.53 1.76
N SER A 321 2.27 5.72 2.22
CA SER A 321 3.44 5.07 1.62
C SER A 321 4.32 4.43 2.69
N GLY A 322 4.57 3.12 2.58
CA GLY A 322 5.45 2.41 3.52
C GLY A 322 4.86 2.21 4.92
N VAL A 323 3.54 2.34 5.08
CA VAL A 323 2.86 2.20 6.37
C VAL A 323 2.68 0.71 6.70
N THR A 324 2.96 0.34 7.95
CA THR A 324 2.68 -1.00 8.48
C THR A 324 1.50 -0.95 9.45
N SER A 325 0.47 -1.76 9.22
CA SER A 325 -0.69 -1.90 10.11
C SER A 325 -0.71 -3.31 10.73
N LEU A 326 -0.75 -3.38 12.06
CA LEU A 326 -0.65 -4.61 12.84
C LEU A 326 -1.90 -4.82 13.67
N ASN A 327 -2.36 -6.06 13.75
CA ASN A 327 -3.40 -6.53 14.65
C ASN A 327 -4.61 -5.59 14.79
N SER A 328 -5.24 -5.20 13.68
CA SER A 328 -6.42 -4.33 13.75
C SER A 328 -7.58 -5.02 14.49
N GLN A 329 -8.38 -4.25 15.23
CA GLN A 329 -9.59 -4.78 15.89
C GLN A 329 -10.69 -5.15 14.88
N LEU A 330 -10.68 -4.44 13.74
CA LEU A 330 -11.53 -4.63 12.59
C LEU A 330 -10.67 -4.43 11.32
N PHE A 331 -11.06 -3.56 10.39
CA PHE A 331 -10.31 -3.34 9.15
C PHE A 331 -8.95 -2.67 9.42
N HIS A 332 -7.92 -2.99 8.65
CA HIS A 332 -6.63 -2.30 8.79
C HIS A 332 -6.67 -0.89 8.19
N PHE A 333 -7.21 -0.77 6.97
CA PHE A 333 -7.48 0.51 6.31
C PHE A 333 -8.95 0.57 5.89
N ASN A 334 -9.63 1.67 6.22
CA ASN A 334 -10.99 1.95 5.79
C ASN A 334 -11.00 3.23 4.94
N ILE A 335 -11.28 3.09 3.64
CA ILE A 335 -11.37 4.18 2.67
C ILE A 335 -12.85 4.42 2.39
N TYR A 336 -13.39 5.48 2.94
CA TYR A 336 -14.82 5.77 2.92
C TYR A 336 -15.09 7.14 2.33
N ARG A 337 -16.02 7.22 1.36
CA ARG A 337 -16.47 8.48 0.74
C ARG A 337 -15.32 9.38 0.29
N SER A 338 -14.27 8.79 -0.29
CA SER A 338 -13.02 9.49 -0.58
C SER A 338 -12.63 9.34 -2.06
N THR A 339 -11.84 10.29 -2.56
CA THR A 339 -11.41 10.30 -3.98
C THR A 339 -9.91 10.50 -4.11
N ALA A 340 -9.27 9.84 -5.08
CA ALA A 340 -7.83 9.96 -5.31
C ALA A 340 -7.02 9.55 -4.06
N VAL A 341 -7.18 8.30 -3.63
CA VAL A 341 -6.46 7.72 -2.49
C VAL A 341 -5.46 6.70 -3.01
N THR A 342 -4.19 6.87 -2.66
CA THR A 342 -3.10 5.96 -3.05
C THR A 342 -2.51 5.27 -1.81
N LEU A 343 -2.53 3.95 -1.81
CA LEU A 343 -1.85 3.09 -0.85
C LEU A 343 -0.67 2.41 -1.54
N ARG A 344 0.56 2.73 -1.13
CA ARG A 344 1.78 2.23 -1.76
C ARG A 344 2.70 1.55 -0.76
N SER A 345 3.20 0.37 -1.10
CA SER A 345 4.15 -0.38 -0.28
C SER A 345 3.64 -0.61 1.15
N ILE A 346 2.37 -0.96 1.28
CA ILE A 346 1.70 -1.18 2.57
C ILE A 346 2.00 -2.60 3.07
N THR A 347 2.23 -2.73 4.37
CA THR A 347 2.32 -4.03 5.04
C THR A 347 1.19 -4.19 6.05
N ILE A 348 0.43 -5.28 5.94
CA ILE A 348 -0.66 -5.63 6.86
C ILE A 348 -0.38 -6.99 7.47
N SER A 349 -0.51 -7.08 8.79
CA SER A 349 -0.33 -8.34 9.51
C SER A 349 -1.31 -8.48 10.69
N ALA A 350 -2.15 -9.51 10.61
CA ALA A 350 -2.95 -10.06 11.69
C ALA A 350 -2.92 -11.59 11.64
N ALA A 351 -3.50 -12.26 12.64
CA ALA A 351 -3.58 -13.71 12.66
C ALA A 351 -4.53 -14.22 11.55
N GLY A 352 -4.27 -15.40 10.97
CA GLY A 352 -5.12 -15.93 9.89
C GLY A 352 -6.54 -16.32 10.32
N ASP A 353 -6.79 -16.36 11.64
CA ASP A 353 -8.08 -16.64 12.28
C ASP A 353 -8.67 -15.38 12.93
N SER A 354 -8.09 -14.18 12.74
CA SER A 354 -8.64 -12.96 13.31
C SER A 354 -9.95 -12.55 12.61
N PRO A 355 -11.07 -12.41 13.34
CA PRO A 355 -12.38 -12.20 12.74
C PRO A 355 -12.56 -10.78 12.20
N ASN A 356 -13.00 -10.67 10.94
CA ASN A 356 -13.36 -9.42 10.26
C ASN A 356 -12.22 -8.39 10.20
N THR A 357 -10.99 -8.86 10.03
CA THR A 357 -9.80 -8.00 9.98
C THR A 357 -9.42 -7.58 8.56
N ASP A 358 -10.39 -7.23 7.71
CA ASP A 358 -10.16 -6.90 6.30
C ASP A 358 -8.94 -5.99 6.13
N GLY A 359 -8.10 -6.26 5.13
CA GLY A 359 -6.87 -5.50 4.91
C GLY A 359 -7.20 -4.06 4.49
N ILE A 360 -7.67 -3.90 3.27
CA ILE A 360 -8.11 -2.60 2.74
C ILE A 360 -9.59 -2.68 2.39
N HIS A 361 -10.40 -1.97 3.15
CA HIS A 361 -11.83 -1.84 2.92
C HIS A 361 -12.09 -0.54 2.18
N ILE A 362 -12.78 -0.61 1.04
CA ILE A 362 -13.10 0.54 0.18
C ILE A 362 -14.62 0.60 0.03
N GLN A 363 -15.21 1.78 0.22
CA GLN A 363 -16.64 2.01 0.06
C GLN A 363 -16.94 3.45 -0.33
N LEU A 364 -17.92 3.63 -1.22
CA LEU A 364 -18.37 4.93 -1.74
C LEU A 364 -17.20 5.80 -2.24
N SER A 365 -16.14 5.19 -2.77
CA SER A 365 -14.89 5.89 -3.07
C SER A 365 -14.48 5.74 -4.53
N SER A 366 -13.72 6.72 -5.04
CA SER A 366 -13.30 6.71 -6.45
C SER A 366 -11.83 7.05 -6.68
N ALA A 367 -11.26 6.57 -7.79
CA ALA A 367 -9.85 6.77 -8.11
C ALA A 367 -8.94 6.28 -6.96
N VAL A 368 -9.13 5.03 -6.53
CA VAL A 368 -8.32 4.41 -5.48
C VAL A 368 -7.24 3.54 -6.13
N ALA A 369 -5.99 3.74 -5.74
CA ALA A 369 -4.85 2.97 -6.24
C ALA A 369 -4.16 2.23 -5.09
N VAL A 370 -3.95 0.92 -5.24
CA VAL A 370 -3.19 0.08 -4.30
C VAL A 370 -2.03 -0.56 -5.05
N SER A 371 -0.79 -0.33 -4.60
CA SER A 371 0.40 -0.88 -5.26
C SER A 371 1.43 -1.43 -4.27
N GLY A 372 1.97 -2.62 -4.56
CA GLY A 372 3.10 -3.18 -3.81
C GLY A 372 2.76 -3.59 -2.37
N ALA A 373 1.53 -4.05 -2.11
CA ALA A 373 1.08 -4.36 -0.75
C ALA A 373 1.32 -5.83 -0.38
N VAL A 374 1.66 -6.09 0.89
CA VAL A 374 1.73 -7.44 1.48
C VAL A 374 0.69 -7.54 2.59
N ILE A 375 -0.26 -8.46 2.45
CA ILE A 375 -1.48 -8.50 3.27
C ILE A 375 -1.67 -9.89 3.89
N ARG A 376 -1.66 -9.94 5.22
CA ARG A 376 -1.98 -11.13 6.03
C ARG A 376 -3.07 -10.79 7.03
N THR A 377 -4.19 -11.51 6.97
CA THR A 377 -5.40 -11.24 7.75
C THR A 377 -6.24 -12.51 7.90
N GLY A 378 -7.26 -12.50 8.76
CA GLY A 378 -8.29 -13.52 8.81
C GLY A 378 -9.52 -13.27 7.93
N ASP A 379 -9.58 -12.17 7.17
CA ASP A 379 -10.69 -11.86 6.25
C ASP A 379 -10.20 -11.34 4.87
N ASP A 380 -11.02 -10.58 4.15
CA ASP A 380 -10.70 -10.08 2.80
C ASP A 380 -9.37 -9.30 2.81
N CYS A 381 -8.46 -9.59 1.89
CA CYS A 381 -7.24 -8.79 1.71
C CYS A 381 -7.60 -7.37 1.27
N ILE A 382 -8.48 -7.29 0.27
CA ILE A 382 -9.07 -6.03 -0.19
C ILE A 382 -10.55 -6.30 -0.48
N SER A 383 -11.43 -5.47 0.08
CA SER A 383 -12.88 -5.55 -0.16
C SER A 383 -13.38 -4.25 -0.80
N LEU A 384 -14.06 -4.37 -1.94
CA LEU A 384 -14.72 -3.27 -2.63
C LEU A 384 -16.23 -3.31 -2.34
N LYS A 385 -16.82 -2.20 -1.95
CA LYS A 385 -18.23 -2.10 -1.55
C LYS A 385 -18.99 -1.16 -2.48
N ASP A 386 -20.25 -0.93 -2.15
CA ASP A 386 -21.14 -0.09 -2.92
C ASP A 386 -20.55 1.32 -3.15
N GLY A 387 -20.70 1.82 -4.38
CA GLY A 387 -20.23 3.12 -4.84
C GLY A 387 -18.77 3.21 -5.23
N ASP A 388 -18.04 2.10 -5.18
CA ASP A 388 -16.65 2.09 -5.62
C ASP A 388 -16.52 2.18 -7.15
N ALA A 389 -15.69 3.11 -7.60
CA ALA A 389 -15.42 3.32 -9.02
C ALA A 389 -13.95 3.64 -9.29
N ASP A 390 -13.42 3.21 -10.44
CA ASP A 390 -12.06 3.54 -10.87
C ASP A 390 -11.00 3.09 -9.84
N VAL A 391 -10.97 1.78 -9.57
CA VAL A 391 -10.05 1.20 -8.59
C VAL A 391 -8.98 0.37 -9.30
N ASP A 392 -7.71 0.68 -9.06
CA ASP A 392 -6.54 -0.03 -9.61
C ASP A 392 -5.76 -0.70 -8.48
N ILE A 393 -5.59 -2.01 -8.56
CA ILE A 393 -4.89 -2.83 -7.57
C ILE A 393 -3.81 -3.62 -8.29
N GLU A 394 -2.55 -3.41 -7.91
CA GLU A 394 -1.43 -4.10 -8.55
C GLU A 394 -0.30 -4.50 -7.60
N HIS A 395 0.44 -5.56 -7.98
CA HIS A 395 1.61 -6.03 -7.25
C HIS A 395 1.30 -6.33 -5.78
N VAL A 396 0.24 -7.11 -5.53
CA VAL A 396 -0.23 -7.46 -4.18
C VAL A 396 0.09 -8.92 -3.85
N GLU A 397 0.65 -9.15 -2.66
CA GLU A 397 0.74 -10.46 -2.05
C GLU A 397 -0.35 -10.61 -0.98
N CYS A 398 -1.28 -11.54 -1.18
CA CYS A 398 -2.41 -11.76 -0.31
C CYS A 398 -2.37 -13.17 0.26
N GLY A 399 -2.33 -13.32 1.59
CA GLY A 399 -2.38 -14.65 2.20
C GLY A 399 -1.65 -14.79 3.54
N PRO A 400 -2.30 -15.37 4.57
CA PRO A 400 -3.68 -15.90 4.59
C PRO A 400 -4.76 -14.80 4.53
N GLY A 401 -6.02 -15.20 4.32
CA GLY A 401 -7.19 -14.31 4.24
C GLY A 401 -8.31 -14.86 3.32
N HIS A 402 -9.29 -14.02 2.98
CA HIS A 402 -10.43 -14.36 2.12
C HIS A 402 -10.29 -13.92 0.65
N GLY A 403 -9.14 -13.38 0.25
CA GLY A 403 -8.87 -12.97 -1.13
C GLY A 403 -9.22 -11.50 -1.41
N ILE A 404 -9.34 -11.14 -2.69
CA ILE A 404 -9.80 -9.82 -3.12
C ILE A 404 -11.26 -9.96 -3.55
N SER A 405 -12.13 -9.21 -2.88
CA SER A 405 -13.58 -9.38 -2.98
C SER A 405 -14.29 -8.11 -3.42
N VAL A 406 -15.05 -8.20 -4.51
CA VAL A 406 -16.14 -7.26 -4.80
C VAL A 406 -17.38 -7.70 -4.02
N GLY A 407 -17.81 -6.88 -3.06
CA GLY A 407 -18.98 -7.07 -2.22
C GLY A 407 -18.68 -7.48 -0.77
N SER A 408 -19.65 -8.01 -0.02
CA SER A 408 -21.00 -8.34 -0.48
C SER A 408 -21.79 -7.10 -0.86
N LEU A 409 -22.50 -7.16 -1.98
CA LEU A 409 -23.42 -6.11 -2.41
C LEU A 409 -24.87 -6.59 -2.26
N GLY A 410 -25.77 -5.66 -1.97
CA GLY A 410 -27.21 -5.90 -2.06
C GLY A 410 -27.89 -6.50 -0.82
N ARG A 411 -27.25 -6.45 0.35
CA ARG A 411 -27.93 -6.73 1.63
C ARG A 411 -28.99 -5.67 1.91
N GLU A 412 -28.53 -4.42 1.82
CA GLU A 412 -29.28 -3.19 2.00
C GLU A 412 -29.41 -2.43 0.67
N PRO A 413 -30.36 -1.48 0.56
CA PRO A 413 -30.46 -0.57 -0.57
C PRO A 413 -29.11 0.08 -0.90
N LEU A 414 -28.70 -0.01 -2.17
CA LEU A 414 -27.47 0.63 -2.61
C LEU A 414 -27.64 2.14 -2.65
N GLN A 415 -26.61 2.85 -2.20
CA GLN A 415 -26.48 4.30 -2.26
C GLN A 415 -25.57 4.74 -3.43
N GLY A 416 -24.54 3.95 -3.74
CA GLY A 416 -23.56 4.20 -4.80
C GLY A 416 -23.83 3.46 -6.12
N GLY A 417 -24.91 2.67 -6.16
CA GLY A 417 -25.37 1.97 -7.35
C GLY A 417 -24.46 0.82 -7.80
N GLY A 418 -23.59 0.32 -6.93
CA GLY A 418 -22.72 -0.83 -7.15
C GLY A 418 -21.26 -0.47 -7.39
N VAL A 419 -20.52 -1.37 -8.05
CA VAL A 419 -19.06 -1.30 -8.27
C VAL A 419 -18.75 -1.24 -9.76
N ARG A 420 -17.87 -0.33 -10.17
CA ARG A 420 -17.56 -0.09 -11.60
C ARG A 420 -16.07 0.12 -11.86
N ASN A 421 -15.60 -0.30 -13.02
CA ASN A 421 -14.24 -0.04 -13.53
C ASN A 421 -13.15 -0.38 -12.49
N VAL A 422 -13.01 -1.69 -12.22
CA VAL A 422 -12.02 -2.21 -11.28
C VAL A 422 -11.00 -3.03 -12.05
N THR A 423 -9.72 -2.78 -11.79
CA THR A 423 -8.62 -3.59 -12.34
C THR A 423 -7.79 -4.13 -11.19
N VAL A 424 -7.60 -5.44 -11.18
CA VAL A 424 -6.74 -6.17 -10.25
C VAL A 424 -5.74 -6.93 -11.10
N ARG A 425 -4.45 -6.59 -10.99
CA ARG A 425 -3.40 -7.21 -11.80
C ARG A 425 -2.14 -7.57 -11.03
N SER A 426 -1.37 -8.55 -11.51
CA SER A 426 -0.09 -8.92 -10.90
C SER A 426 -0.24 -9.25 -9.40
N VAL A 427 -1.19 -10.13 -9.06
CA VAL A 427 -1.51 -10.50 -7.66
C VAL A 427 -1.15 -11.96 -7.40
N THR A 428 -0.54 -12.22 -6.25
CA THR A 428 -0.29 -13.58 -5.77
C THR A 428 -1.16 -13.86 -4.54
N PHE A 429 -1.95 -14.92 -4.62
CA PHE A 429 -2.75 -15.44 -3.51
C PHE A 429 -2.10 -16.69 -2.93
N THR A 430 -1.85 -16.72 -1.62
CA THR A 430 -1.23 -17.88 -0.95
C THR A 430 -2.04 -18.35 0.25
N GLY A 431 -2.55 -19.58 0.19
CA GLY A 431 -3.29 -20.20 1.30
C GLY A 431 -4.56 -19.44 1.71
N THR A 432 -5.14 -18.64 0.80
CA THR A 432 -6.38 -17.91 1.05
C THR A 432 -7.61 -18.78 0.85
N GLN A 433 -8.72 -18.40 1.47
CA GLN A 433 -10.01 -19.04 1.23
C GLN A 433 -10.50 -18.79 -0.19
N ASN A 434 -10.30 -17.60 -0.74
CA ASN A 434 -10.67 -17.27 -2.12
C ASN A 434 -9.53 -16.51 -2.79
N GLY A 435 -9.49 -16.55 -4.12
CA GLY A 435 -8.60 -15.69 -4.90
C GLY A 435 -9.33 -14.41 -5.25
N VAL A 436 -9.88 -14.37 -6.46
CA VAL A 436 -10.69 -13.25 -6.95
C VAL A 436 -12.17 -13.60 -6.80
N ARG A 437 -12.91 -12.74 -6.08
CA ARG A 437 -14.29 -13.01 -5.66
C ARG A 437 -15.23 -11.86 -5.99
N ILE A 438 -16.41 -12.19 -6.51
CA ILE A 438 -17.57 -11.29 -6.56
C ILE A 438 -18.70 -11.96 -5.77
N LYS A 439 -19.24 -11.27 -4.76
CA LYS A 439 -20.32 -11.77 -3.89
C LYS A 439 -21.48 -10.78 -3.86
N THR A 440 -22.69 -11.22 -4.22
CA THR A 440 -23.92 -10.43 -4.11
C THR A 440 -25.00 -11.22 -3.39
N TRP A 441 -25.75 -10.54 -2.52
CA TRP A 441 -26.77 -11.18 -1.70
C TRP A 441 -27.87 -11.80 -2.56
N ALA A 442 -28.32 -12.99 -2.17
CA ALA A 442 -29.47 -13.71 -2.73
C ALA A 442 -30.80 -13.03 -2.32
N LYS A 443 -30.97 -11.77 -2.71
CA LYS A 443 -32.08 -10.91 -2.30
C LYS A 443 -32.36 -9.89 -3.40
N GLU A 444 -33.64 -9.55 -3.56
CA GLU A 444 -34.01 -8.39 -4.37
C GLU A 444 -33.45 -7.10 -3.75
N ASN A 445 -33.11 -6.14 -4.59
CA ASN A 445 -32.65 -4.83 -4.14
C ASN A 445 -33.12 -3.73 -5.10
N ASN A 446 -32.86 -2.45 -4.77
CA ASN A 446 -33.15 -1.27 -5.60
C ASN A 446 -32.34 -1.19 -6.91
N GLY A 447 -31.84 -2.32 -7.41
CA GLY A 447 -30.91 -2.41 -8.53
C GLY A 447 -29.45 -2.38 -8.09
N GLY A 448 -28.57 -2.02 -9.04
CA GLY A 448 -27.12 -2.01 -8.84
C GLY A 448 -26.37 -2.83 -9.88
N VAL A 449 -25.09 -2.51 -10.05
CA VAL A 449 -24.24 -3.22 -10.99
C VAL A 449 -22.89 -3.61 -10.39
N VAL A 450 -22.34 -4.72 -10.85
CA VAL A 450 -20.89 -4.93 -10.89
C VAL A 450 -20.52 -4.92 -12.37
N LYS A 451 -19.79 -3.89 -12.79
CA LYS A 451 -19.54 -3.64 -14.22
C LYS A 451 -18.07 -3.36 -14.48
N GLU A 452 -17.54 -3.96 -15.55
CA GLU A 452 -16.17 -3.68 -16.04
C GLU A 452 -15.13 -3.99 -14.96
N VAL A 453 -15.07 -5.26 -14.55
CA VAL A 453 -14.10 -5.75 -13.56
C VAL A 453 -13.09 -6.65 -14.27
N ARG A 454 -11.80 -6.38 -14.08
CA ARG A 454 -10.70 -7.10 -14.72
C ARG A 454 -9.80 -7.71 -13.66
N PHE A 455 -9.57 -9.01 -13.77
CA PHE A 455 -8.61 -9.76 -12.97
C PHE A 455 -7.56 -10.33 -13.93
N GLU A 456 -6.32 -9.84 -13.85
CA GLU A 456 -5.27 -10.09 -14.84
C GLU A 456 -3.98 -10.56 -14.14
N ASP A 457 -3.24 -11.47 -14.75
CA ASP A 457 -1.90 -11.88 -14.29
C ASP A 457 -1.89 -12.30 -12.80
N VAL A 458 -2.66 -13.33 -12.47
CA VAL A 458 -2.90 -13.78 -11.10
C VAL A 458 -2.28 -15.15 -10.84
N VAL A 459 -1.52 -15.28 -9.76
CA VAL A 459 -0.94 -16.55 -9.29
C VAL A 459 -1.69 -17.06 -8.07
N MET A 460 -2.11 -18.33 -8.11
CA MET A 460 -2.84 -19.01 -7.06
C MET A 460 -1.98 -20.11 -6.42
N ASN A 461 -1.70 -20.02 -5.12
CA ASN A 461 -0.93 -20.99 -4.36
C ASN A 461 -1.78 -21.62 -3.26
N GLY A 462 -2.36 -22.80 -3.54
CA GLY A 462 -3.19 -23.53 -2.58
C GLY A 462 -4.44 -22.74 -2.15
N VAL A 463 -5.08 -22.02 -3.08
CA VAL A 463 -6.24 -21.17 -2.80
C VAL A 463 -7.52 -22.01 -2.81
N SER A 464 -8.39 -21.89 -1.80
CA SER A 464 -9.55 -22.79 -1.72
C SER A 464 -10.58 -22.58 -2.83
N ASN A 465 -10.90 -21.31 -3.17
CA ASN A 465 -11.79 -20.95 -4.27
C ASN A 465 -11.10 -19.88 -5.16
N PRO A 466 -10.26 -20.28 -6.14
CA PRO A 466 -9.47 -19.35 -6.95
C PRO A 466 -10.29 -18.28 -7.67
N ILE A 467 -11.29 -18.67 -8.47
CA ILE A 467 -12.17 -17.77 -9.21
C ILE A 467 -13.61 -18.04 -8.76
N ILE A 468 -14.27 -17.02 -8.19
CA ILE A 468 -15.66 -17.17 -7.71
C ILE A 468 -16.51 -15.94 -8.01
N VAL A 469 -17.65 -16.17 -8.66
CA VAL A 469 -18.79 -15.25 -8.73
C VAL A 469 -19.97 -15.95 -8.06
N ASP A 470 -20.48 -15.34 -6.99
CA ASP A 470 -21.56 -15.90 -6.17
C ASP A 470 -22.67 -14.85 -6.00
N GLN A 471 -23.71 -14.96 -6.81
CA GLN A 471 -24.94 -14.18 -6.67
C GLN A 471 -25.99 -14.87 -5.78
N ASN A 472 -25.62 -15.99 -5.14
CA ASN A 472 -26.44 -16.70 -4.16
C ASN A 472 -25.86 -16.51 -2.75
N TYR A 473 -25.09 -15.44 -2.53
CA TYR A 473 -24.44 -15.19 -1.26
C TYR A 473 -25.47 -15.01 -0.15
N CYS A 474 -25.40 -15.89 0.84
CA CYS A 474 -26.37 -15.96 1.92
C CYS A 474 -25.72 -16.57 3.17
N PRO A 475 -24.82 -15.81 3.84
CA PRO A 475 -24.16 -16.29 5.04
C PRO A 475 -25.21 -16.63 6.11
N GLN A 476 -24.99 -17.74 6.81
CA GLN A 476 -25.86 -18.25 7.88
C GLN A 476 -27.30 -18.60 7.48
N LYS A 477 -27.67 -18.53 6.19
CA LYS A 477 -29.04 -18.77 5.70
C LYS A 477 -30.10 -17.85 6.33
N LYS A 478 -29.70 -16.68 6.82
CA LYS A 478 -30.59 -15.70 7.47
C LYS A 478 -30.85 -14.52 6.54
N GLY A 479 -32.09 -14.03 6.53
CA GLY A 479 -32.45 -12.85 5.72
C GLY A 479 -32.42 -13.06 4.21
N CYS A 480 -32.32 -14.32 3.77
CA CYS A 480 -32.38 -14.70 2.36
C CYS A 480 -33.73 -15.34 2.10
N PRO A 481 -34.72 -14.58 1.63
CA PRO A 481 -35.85 -15.20 0.96
C PRO A 481 -35.29 -16.05 -0.21
N LYS A 482 -36.03 -17.02 -0.74
CA LYS A 482 -35.62 -17.80 -1.93
C LYS A 482 -35.53 -16.92 -3.22
N GLN A 483 -35.13 -15.67 -3.07
CA GLN A 483 -35.07 -14.63 -4.07
C GLN A 483 -33.71 -14.63 -4.72
N SER A 484 -33.74 -14.27 -6.00
CA SER A 484 -32.56 -14.09 -6.82
C SER A 484 -31.93 -12.71 -6.56
N SER A 485 -30.61 -12.60 -6.71
CA SER A 485 -29.93 -11.31 -6.51
C SER A 485 -30.45 -10.23 -7.46
N GLY A 486 -30.72 -9.03 -6.92
CA GLY A 486 -31.08 -7.84 -7.69
C GLY A 486 -29.91 -7.11 -8.37
N ILE A 487 -28.67 -7.56 -8.15
CA ILE A 487 -27.46 -6.95 -8.72
C ILE A 487 -27.16 -7.52 -10.10
N LYS A 488 -26.92 -6.66 -11.11
CA LYS A 488 -26.49 -7.10 -12.45
C LYS A 488 -24.97 -7.17 -12.54
N ILE A 489 -24.44 -8.31 -12.97
CA ILE A 489 -22.99 -8.49 -13.19
C ILE A 489 -22.70 -8.55 -14.69
N SER A 490 -21.84 -7.65 -15.18
CA SER A 490 -21.50 -7.59 -16.60
C SER A 490 -20.07 -7.16 -16.90
N GLY A 491 -19.48 -7.69 -17.96
CA GLY A 491 -18.15 -7.29 -18.41
C GLY A 491 -17.07 -7.61 -17.38
N VAL A 492 -17.08 -8.83 -16.84
CA VAL A 492 -16.06 -9.32 -15.92
C VAL A 492 -15.09 -10.18 -16.70
N SER A 493 -13.79 -9.89 -16.64
CA SER A 493 -12.76 -10.68 -17.32
C SER A 493 -11.78 -11.26 -16.32
N PHE A 494 -11.43 -12.52 -16.55
CA PHE A 494 -10.39 -13.26 -15.86
C PHE A 494 -9.35 -13.64 -16.91
N LYS A 495 -8.13 -13.14 -16.76
CA LYS A 495 -7.08 -13.29 -17.77
C LYS A 495 -5.76 -13.71 -17.12
N ASN A 496 -5.07 -14.66 -17.73
CA ASN A 496 -3.74 -15.13 -17.28
C ASN A 496 -3.75 -15.51 -15.79
N ILE A 497 -4.68 -16.39 -15.39
CA ILE A 497 -4.80 -16.85 -14.00
C ILE A 497 -4.28 -18.27 -13.91
N MET A 498 -3.24 -18.50 -13.12
CA MET A 498 -2.57 -19.79 -13.04
C MET A 498 -2.28 -20.27 -11.62
N GLY A 499 -2.09 -21.58 -11.45
CA GLY A 499 -1.58 -22.17 -10.21
C GLY A 499 -2.44 -23.31 -9.67
N THR A 500 -2.65 -23.32 -8.36
CA THR A 500 -3.23 -24.45 -7.62
C THR A 500 -4.39 -24.03 -6.74
N SER A 501 -5.48 -24.79 -6.86
CA SER A 501 -6.65 -24.77 -6.00
C SER A 501 -6.50 -25.78 -4.86
N ALA A 502 -6.92 -25.41 -3.65
CA ALA A 502 -7.03 -26.33 -2.52
C ALA A 502 -8.37 -27.10 -2.51
N THR A 503 -9.32 -26.75 -3.38
CA THR A 503 -10.56 -27.52 -3.60
C THR A 503 -10.74 -27.91 -5.06
N LYS A 504 -11.59 -28.91 -5.32
CA LYS A 504 -11.78 -29.45 -6.66
C LYS A 504 -12.40 -28.44 -7.63
N ILE A 505 -13.32 -27.59 -7.15
CA ILE A 505 -13.95 -26.56 -7.97
C ILE A 505 -13.06 -25.32 -7.95
N ALA A 506 -12.27 -25.12 -9.01
CA ALA A 506 -11.35 -23.98 -9.10
C ALA A 506 -12.02 -22.73 -9.69
N VAL A 507 -13.04 -22.94 -10.52
CA VAL A 507 -13.84 -21.87 -11.15
C VAL A 507 -15.30 -22.08 -10.78
N LYS A 508 -15.90 -21.13 -10.06
CA LYS A 508 -17.32 -21.16 -9.69
C LYS A 508 -18.01 -19.88 -10.18
N LEU A 509 -18.88 -20.00 -11.18
CA LEU A 509 -19.72 -18.90 -11.67
C LEU A 509 -21.19 -19.22 -11.37
N ASP A 510 -21.64 -18.91 -10.16
CA ASP A 510 -23.00 -19.19 -9.69
C ASP A 510 -23.83 -17.92 -9.71
N CYS A 511 -24.36 -17.62 -10.89
CA CYS A 511 -25.10 -16.39 -11.17
C CYS A 511 -26.61 -16.56 -10.94
N SER A 512 -27.26 -15.42 -10.71
CA SER A 512 -28.69 -15.30 -10.46
C SER A 512 -29.51 -15.69 -11.69
N GLU A 513 -30.66 -16.34 -11.51
CA GLU A 513 -31.56 -16.68 -12.62
C GLU A 513 -32.28 -15.44 -13.16
N SER A 514 -32.69 -14.52 -12.26
CA SER A 514 -33.36 -13.28 -12.66
C SER A 514 -32.41 -12.22 -13.23
N ASN A 515 -31.13 -12.29 -12.87
CA ASN A 515 -30.08 -11.42 -13.40
C ASN A 515 -28.84 -12.24 -13.78
N PRO A 516 -28.90 -13.03 -14.87
CA PRO A 516 -27.77 -13.82 -15.35
C PRO A 516 -26.53 -12.94 -15.58
N CYS A 517 -25.35 -13.46 -15.26
CA CYS A 517 -24.12 -12.78 -15.57
C CYS A 517 -23.93 -12.71 -17.09
N SER A 518 -23.40 -11.59 -17.59
CA SER A 518 -23.19 -11.38 -19.03
C SER A 518 -21.79 -10.86 -19.35
N GLY A 519 -21.24 -11.26 -20.50
CA GLY A 519 -19.91 -10.82 -20.90
C GLY A 519 -18.82 -11.25 -19.92
N ILE A 520 -18.94 -12.46 -19.36
CA ILE A 520 -17.84 -13.07 -18.60
C ILE A 520 -16.76 -13.55 -19.58
N GLY A 521 -15.51 -13.12 -19.39
CA GLY A 521 -14.37 -13.57 -20.18
C GLY A 521 -13.45 -14.49 -19.37
N LEU A 522 -13.12 -15.65 -19.91
CA LEU A 522 -12.06 -16.53 -19.40
C LEU A 522 -10.97 -16.65 -20.46
N ASP A 523 -9.79 -16.08 -20.20
CA ASP A 523 -8.67 -16.06 -21.15
C ASP A 523 -7.40 -16.56 -20.48
N ASN A 524 -6.80 -17.65 -20.98
CA ASN A 524 -5.58 -18.24 -20.41
C ASN A 524 -5.71 -18.54 -18.89
N ILE A 525 -6.60 -19.46 -18.55
CA ILE A 525 -6.78 -19.98 -17.19
C ILE A 525 -6.07 -21.34 -17.08
N ASP A 526 -5.17 -21.50 -16.12
CA ASP A 526 -4.43 -22.75 -15.87
C ASP A 526 -4.41 -23.10 -14.39
N LEU A 527 -5.51 -23.69 -13.91
CA LEU A 527 -5.73 -24.04 -12.51
C LEU A 527 -5.81 -25.56 -12.33
N THR A 528 -4.97 -26.08 -11.44
CA THR A 528 -4.95 -27.49 -11.04
C THR A 528 -5.41 -27.66 -9.60
N TYR A 529 -5.85 -28.86 -9.22
CA TYR A 529 -6.34 -29.17 -7.88
C TYR A 529 -5.30 -29.93 -7.05
N GLY A 530 -4.98 -29.39 -5.87
CA GLY A 530 -4.10 -30.00 -4.89
C GLY A 530 -2.62 -30.03 -5.29
N GLN A 531 -1.78 -30.48 -4.36
CA GLN A 531 -0.32 -30.51 -4.54
C GLN A 531 0.13 -31.46 -5.67
N LYS A 532 -0.67 -32.50 -5.96
CA LYS A 532 -0.44 -33.44 -7.06
C LYS A 532 -0.90 -32.91 -8.42
N LYS A 533 -1.31 -31.63 -8.51
CA LYS A 533 -1.79 -30.97 -9.74
C LYS A 533 -2.84 -31.80 -10.49
N MET A 534 -3.82 -32.32 -9.75
CA MET A 534 -4.94 -33.08 -10.32
C MET A 534 -5.84 -32.17 -11.17
N ALA A 535 -6.70 -32.77 -12.00
CA ALA A 535 -7.68 -32.00 -12.76
C ALA A 535 -8.64 -31.25 -11.83
N ALA A 536 -8.67 -29.92 -11.95
CA ALA A 536 -9.69 -29.08 -11.33
C ALA A 536 -11.01 -29.14 -12.11
N GLN A 537 -12.06 -28.52 -11.58
CA GLN A 537 -13.39 -28.46 -12.18
C GLN A 537 -13.95 -27.04 -12.20
N SER A 538 -14.82 -26.79 -13.18
CA SER A 538 -15.65 -25.60 -13.29
C SER A 538 -17.08 -25.92 -12.86
N PHE A 539 -17.73 -24.99 -12.17
CA PHE A 539 -19.17 -25.01 -11.90
C PHE A 539 -19.78 -23.71 -12.43
N CYS A 540 -20.83 -23.81 -13.24
CA CYS A 540 -21.51 -22.64 -13.76
C CYS A 540 -23.03 -22.77 -13.76
N ARG A 541 -23.68 -21.64 -13.47
CA ARG A 541 -25.12 -21.48 -13.51
C ARG A 541 -25.43 -20.04 -13.93
N ASN A 542 -26.33 -19.87 -14.91
CA ASN A 542 -26.80 -18.57 -15.41
C ASN A 542 -25.67 -17.58 -15.76
N ALA A 543 -24.53 -18.09 -16.22
CA ALA A 543 -23.41 -17.29 -16.66
C ALA A 543 -23.34 -17.35 -18.18
N ASN A 544 -23.20 -16.19 -18.82
CA ASN A 544 -23.00 -16.07 -20.26
C ASN A 544 -21.69 -15.34 -20.54
N GLY A 545 -20.90 -15.89 -21.45
CA GLY A 545 -19.53 -15.43 -21.64
C GLY A 545 -18.83 -16.05 -22.84
N ARG A 546 -17.51 -15.92 -22.86
CA ARG A 546 -16.62 -16.47 -23.90
C ARG A 546 -15.35 -16.99 -23.24
N SER A 547 -14.76 -18.00 -23.85
CA SER A 547 -13.44 -18.51 -23.49
C SER A 547 -12.45 -18.37 -24.64
N SER A 548 -11.18 -18.12 -24.33
CA SER A 548 -10.08 -18.07 -25.31
C SER A 548 -8.78 -18.59 -24.72
N GLY A 549 -7.87 -19.04 -25.59
CA GLY A 549 -6.58 -19.58 -25.17
C GLY A 549 -6.69 -20.90 -24.40
N LEU A 550 -5.74 -21.14 -23.50
CA LEU A 550 -5.76 -22.31 -22.62
C LEU A 550 -6.77 -22.08 -21.49
N VAL A 551 -7.76 -22.95 -21.32
CA VAL A 551 -8.73 -22.84 -20.20
C VAL A 551 -8.85 -24.18 -19.48
N ILE A 552 -8.10 -24.31 -18.40
CA ILE A 552 -8.09 -25.43 -17.45
C ILE A 552 -8.46 -24.87 -16.07
N PRO A 553 -9.51 -25.36 -15.40
CA PRO A 553 -10.45 -26.39 -15.86
C PRO A 553 -11.29 -25.97 -17.08
N PRO A 554 -11.90 -26.92 -17.83
CA PRO A 554 -12.70 -26.61 -19.01
C PRO A 554 -13.73 -25.50 -18.77
N SER A 555 -13.85 -24.61 -19.75
CA SER A 555 -14.79 -23.49 -19.76
C SER A 555 -16.25 -23.95 -19.61
N CYS A 556 -17.09 -23.05 -19.09
CA CYS A 556 -18.54 -23.19 -19.09
C CYS A 556 -19.25 -22.62 -20.33
N PHE A 557 -18.48 -21.94 -21.19
CA PHE A 557 -18.88 -21.33 -22.46
C PHE A 557 -18.23 -22.05 -23.62
#